data_AF-A0A427YFY9-F1
#
_entry.id   AF-A0A427YFY9-F1
#
_cell.length_a   1.000
_cell.length_b   1.000
_cell.length_c   1.000
_cell.angle_alpha   90.00
_cell.angle_beta   90.00
_cell.angle_gamma   90.00
#
_symmetry.space_group_name_H-M   'P 1'
#
loop_
_entity.id
_entity.type
_entity.pdbx_description
1 polymer ?
#
loop_
_entity_poly.entity_id
_entity_poly.type
_entity_poly.pdbx_seq_one_letter_code
_entity_poly.pdbx_strand_id
1 'polypeptide(L)'
;MFNPSAGLLLRDEIHHAFDRLELSFYFKDGTYYIHFFVLQIPQARELHGKSLPPNRFRGLDRDKPDPRFIRWHYNQCVKARIRGFAARMDLPSTSDEAVALSSS
;
A
#
# COMPACT_ATOMS: atom_id res chain seq x y z
N MET A 1 -12.69 6.06 22.55
CA MET A 1 -11.63 5.03 22.46
C MET A 1 -11.73 4.40 21.08
N PHE A 2 -10.61 4.24 20.35
CA PHE A 2 -10.64 3.62 19.03
C PHE A 2 -10.84 2.10 19.13
N ASN A 3 -11.50 1.50 18.13
CA ASN A 3 -11.70 0.05 18.08
C ASN A 3 -10.35 -0.63 17.75
N PRO A 4 -9.86 -1.62 18.54
CA PRO A 4 -8.60 -2.31 18.29
C PRO A 4 -8.46 -2.88 16.86
N SER A 5 -9.56 -3.36 16.28
CA SER A 5 -9.61 -3.88 14.90
C SER A 5 -9.29 -2.84 13.82
N ALA A 6 -9.29 -1.55 14.15
CA ALA A 6 -8.92 -0.46 13.25
C ALA A 6 -7.41 -0.15 13.24
N GLY A 7 -6.60 -0.87 14.03
CA GLY A 7 -5.18 -0.61 14.19
C GLY A 7 -4.30 -1.85 14.07
N LEU A 8 -3.00 -1.60 13.98
CA LEU A 8 -1.94 -2.61 14.00
C LEU A 8 -0.84 -2.17 14.96
N LEU A 9 -0.33 -3.11 15.74
CA LEU A 9 0.92 -2.92 16.50
C LEU A 9 2.08 -3.35 15.62
N LEU A 10 2.91 -2.40 15.24
CA LEU A 10 4.06 -2.59 14.34
C LEU A 10 5.34 -2.14 15.04
N ARG A 11 6.48 -2.69 14.61
CA ARG A 11 7.80 -2.14 14.97
C ARG A 11 7.92 -0.74 14.35
N ASP A 12 8.66 0.15 15.00
CA ASP A 12 8.78 1.56 14.64
C ASP A 12 9.10 1.83 13.15
N GLU A 13 10.14 1.18 12.62
CA GLU A 13 10.52 1.27 11.20
C GLU A 13 9.39 0.87 10.23
N ILE A 14 8.61 -0.15 10.61
CA ILE A 14 7.50 -0.70 9.83
C ILE A 14 6.26 0.19 9.95
N HIS A 15 6.03 0.75 11.14
CA HIS A 15 4.99 1.73 11.40
C HIS A 15 5.15 2.97 10.52
N HIS A 16 6.36 3.52 10.44
CA HIS A 16 6.62 4.66 9.55
C HIS A 16 6.43 4.33 8.07
N ALA A 17 6.78 3.12 7.64
CA ALA A 17 6.51 2.65 6.28
C ALA A 17 5.00 2.55 6.00
N PHE A 18 4.23 2.10 6.99
CA PHE A 18 2.77 2.04 6.90
C PHE A 18 2.17 3.44 6.74
N ASP A 19 2.57 4.39 7.58
CA ASP A 19 2.07 5.79 7.53
C ASP A 19 2.42 6.53 6.24
N ARG A 20 3.62 6.29 5.69
CA ARG A 20 4.03 6.84 4.38
C ARG A 20 3.39 6.13 3.19
N LEU A 21 2.45 5.21 3.45
CA LEU A 21 1.80 4.36 2.47
C LEU A 21 2.78 3.41 1.76
N GLU A 22 4.01 3.22 2.22
CA GLU A 22 5.06 2.37 1.63
C GLU A 22 4.85 0.87 1.81
N LEU A 23 4.00 0.50 2.76
CA LEU A 23 3.68 -0.86 3.13
C LEU A 23 2.18 -0.98 3.36
N SER A 24 1.57 -2.06 2.91
CA SER A 24 0.25 -2.49 3.37
C SER A 24 0.16 -4.02 3.35
N PHE A 25 -1.03 -4.54 3.64
CA PHE A 25 -1.29 -5.97 3.60
C PHE A 25 -2.36 -6.26 2.55
N TYR A 26 -2.07 -7.17 1.63
CA TYR A 26 -3.07 -7.69 0.71
C TYR A 26 -3.85 -8.81 1.38
N PHE A 27 -5.19 -8.74 1.38
CA PHE A 27 -6.03 -9.76 2.00
C PHE A 27 -6.69 -10.64 0.94
N LYS A 28 -6.46 -11.94 1.03
CA LYS A 28 -7.03 -12.95 0.13
C LYS A 28 -7.27 -14.26 0.90
N ASP A 29 -8.43 -14.87 0.69
CA ASP A 29 -8.79 -16.19 1.23
C ASP A 29 -8.52 -16.34 2.74
N GLY A 30 -8.92 -15.33 3.52
CA GLY A 30 -8.75 -15.32 4.98
C GLY A 30 -7.32 -15.03 5.46
N THR A 31 -6.38 -14.75 4.55
CA THR A 31 -4.96 -14.56 4.86
C THR A 31 -4.48 -13.18 4.43
N TYR A 32 -3.65 -12.56 5.26
CA TYR A 32 -2.93 -11.34 4.93
C TYR A 32 -1.58 -11.66 4.29
N TYR A 33 -1.17 -10.89 3.30
CA TYR A 33 0.14 -10.98 2.66
C TYR A 33 0.82 -9.63 2.74
N ILE A 34 2.06 -9.60 3.22
CA ILE A 34 2.81 -8.36 3.39
C ILE A 34 3.17 -7.79 2.02
N HIS A 35 2.81 -6.54 1.72
CA HIS A 35 3.10 -5.90 0.44
C HIS A 35 3.82 -4.56 0.65
N PHE A 36 5.13 -4.55 0.38
CA PHE A 36 5.91 -3.33 0.25
C PHE A 36 5.79 -2.75 -1.15
N PHE A 37 5.34 -1.50 -1.25
CA PHE A 37 5.31 -0.75 -2.49
C PHE A 37 6.62 0.02 -2.74
N VAL A 38 7.46 0.15 -1.71
CA VAL A 38 8.82 0.71 -1.79
C VAL A 38 9.77 -0.23 -1.06
N LEU A 39 10.85 -0.66 -1.72
CA LEU A 39 11.78 -1.69 -1.22
C LEU A 39 13.05 -1.11 -0.59
N GLN A 40 13.02 0.14 -0.12
CA GLN A 40 14.18 0.83 0.45
C GLN A 40 14.48 0.43 1.90
N ILE A 41 13.53 -0.23 2.57
CA ILE A 41 13.70 -0.68 3.95
C ILE A 41 14.45 -2.02 3.95
N PRO A 42 15.46 -2.23 4.82
CA PRO A 42 16.29 -3.43 4.80
C PRO A 42 15.50 -4.74 4.82
N GLN A 43 14.43 -4.81 5.61
CA GLN A 43 13.61 -6.01 5.76
C GLN A 43 12.53 -6.14 4.67
N ALA A 44 12.34 -5.14 3.82
CA ALA A 44 11.25 -5.12 2.83
C ALA A 44 11.33 -6.31 1.87
N ARG A 45 12.52 -6.59 1.33
CA ARG A 45 12.72 -7.68 0.37
C ARG A 45 12.46 -9.06 0.98
N GLU A 46 12.85 -9.25 2.23
CA GLU A 46 12.70 -10.54 2.92
C GLU A 46 11.26 -10.77 3.38
N LEU A 47 10.54 -9.71 3.74
CA LEU A 47 9.18 -9.81 4.27
C LEU A 47 8.10 -9.73 3.19
N HIS A 48 8.39 -9.11 2.04
CA HIS A 48 7.42 -8.97 0.95
C HIS A 48 6.89 -10.33 0.50
N GLY A 49 5.56 -10.43 0.36
CA GLY A 49 4.86 -11.64 -0.06
C GLY A 49 4.66 -12.69 1.04
N LYS A 50 5.30 -12.55 2.22
CA LYS A 50 5.09 -13.50 3.33
C LYS A 50 3.63 -13.46 3.79
N SER A 51 3.10 -14.64 4.09
CA SER A 51 1.76 -14.79 4.64
C SER A 51 1.73 -14.52 6.14
N LEU A 52 0.65 -13.87 6.56
CA LEU A 52 0.28 -13.59 7.94
C LEU A 52 -1.13 -14.18 8.16
N PRO A 53 -1.21 -15.49 8.46
CA PRO A 53 -2.49 -16.11 8.80
C PRO A 53 -3.09 -15.50 10.08
N PRO A 54 -4.41 -15.59 10.29
CA PRO A 54 -5.10 -14.94 11.42
C PRO A 54 -4.55 -15.31 12.81
N ASN A 55 -3.91 -16.48 12.96
CA ASN A 55 -3.29 -16.92 14.21
C ASN A 55 -1.96 -16.22 14.54
N ARG A 56 -1.40 -15.41 13.62
CA ARG A 56 -0.23 -14.56 13.89
C ARG A 56 -0.60 -13.29 14.66
N PHE A 57 -1.87 -12.89 14.64
CA PHE A 57 -2.37 -11.75 15.39
C PHE A 57 -2.73 -12.19 16.80
N ARG A 58 -2.33 -11.39 17.78
CA ARG A 58 -2.67 -11.59 19.19
C ARG A 58 -4.08 -11.04 19.47
N GLY A 59 -4.73 -11.58 20.51
CA GLY A 59 -6.05 -11.12 20.95
C GLY A 59 -7.20 -11.98 20.43
N LEU A 60 -8.42 -11.54 20.73
CA LEU A 60 -9.65 -12.21 20.30
C LEU A 60 -9.91 -11.93 18.83
N ASP A 61 -10.70 -12.79 18.16
CA ASP A 61 -11.01 -12.61 16.73
C ASP A 61 -11.64 -11.25 16.41
N ARG A 62 -12.45 -10.70 17.33
CA ARG A 62 -13.05 -9.36 17.21
C ARG A 62 -12.05 -8.20 17.28
N ASP A 63 -10.87 -8.44 17.86
CA ASP A 63 -9.82 -7.44 18.03
C ASP A 63 -8.78 -7.52 16.92
N LYS A 64 -8.84 -8.56 16.07
CA LYS A 64 -7.97 -8.70 14.91
C LYS A 64 -8.25 -7.61 13.89
N PRO A 65 -7.28 -7.26 13.05
CA PRO A 65 -7.45 -6.22 12.04
C PRO A 65 -8.63 -6.55 11.12
N ASP A 66 -9.54 -5.59 10.98
CA ASP A 66 -10.68 -5.73 10.07
C ASP A 66 -10.17 -5.62 8.62
N PRO A 67 -10.43 -6.64 7.76
CA PRO A 67 -9.98 -6.61 6.38
C PRO A 67 -10.45 -5.38 5.59
N ARG A 68 -11.56 -4.74 5.99
CA ARG A 68 -12.08 -3.53 5.34
C ARG A 68 -11.13 -2.34 5.50
N PHE A 69 -10.59 -2.13 6.69
CA PHE A 69 -9.65 -1.02 6.95
C PHE A 69 -8.31 -1.26 6.28
N ILE A 70 -7.82 -2.50 6.32
CA ILE A 70 -6.60 -2.89 5.62
C ILE A 70 -6.75 -2.71 4.10
N ARG A 71 -7.89 -3.11 3.53
CA ARG A 71 -8.20 -2.90 2.10
C ARG A 71 -8.28 -1.42 1.75
N TRP A 72 -8.91 -0.61 2.59
CA TRP A 72 -8.95 0.84 2.40
C TRP A 72 -7.53 1.41 2.38
N HIS A 73 -6.68 1.04 3.33
CA HIS A 73 -5.29 1.48 3.39
C HIS A 73 -4.49 1.04 2.15
N TYR A 74 -4.62 -0.23 1.76
CA TYR A 74 -4.00 -0.77 0.55
C TYR A 74 -4.37 0.05 -0.71
N ASN A 75 -5.63 0.44 -0.85
CA ASN A 75 -6.06 1.30 -1.95
C ASN A 75 -5.41 2.69 -1.92
N GLN A 76 -5.17 3.26 -0.73
CA GLN A 76 -4.41 4.51 -0.62
C GLN A 76 -2.96 4.33 -1.07
N CYS A 77 -2.33 3.21 -0.69
CA CYS A 77 -0.99 2.88 -1.16
C CYS A 77 -0.93 2.79 -2.69
N VAL A 78 -1.85 2.06 -3.32
CA VAL A 78 -1.92 1.99 -4.80
C VAL A 78 -2.09 3.37 -5.41
N LYS A 79 -3.04 4.18 -4.93
CA LYS A 79 -3.30 5.53 -5.43
C LYS A 79 -2.08 6.44 -5.31
N ALA A 80 -1.32 6.35 -4.22
CA ALA A 80 -0.10 7.13 -4.05
C ALA A 80 0.96 6.81 -5.12
N ARG A 81 1.00 5.58 -5.65
CA ARG A 81 1.97 5.17 -6.69
C ARG A 81 1.53 5.68 -8.04
N ILE A 82 0.23 5.55 -8.35
CA ILE A 82 -0.35 6.11 -9.57
C ILE A 82 -0.14 7.63 -9.60
N ARG A 83 -0.37 8.33 -8.48
CA ARG A 83 -0.12 9.77 -8.38
C ARG A 83 1.36 10.12 -8.52
N GLY A 84 2.26 9.39 -7.86
CA GLY A 84 3.71 9.60 -7.99
C GLY A 84 4.22 9.34 -9.42
N PHE A 85 3.63 8.38 -10.13
CA PHE A 85 3.87 8.15 -11.55
C PHE A 85 3.35 9.32 -12.40
N ALA A 86 2.11 9.75 -12.18
CA ALA A 86 1.50 10.88 -12.88
C ALA A 86 2.25 12.21 -12.64
N ALA A 87 2.72 12.46 -11.42
CA ALA A 87 3.49 13.66 -11.07
C ALA A 87 4.90 13.70 -11.69
N ARG A 88 5.38 12.56 -12.23
CA ARG A 88 6.65 12.44 -12.94
C ARG A 88 6.47 12.25 -14.45
N MET A 89 5.24 12.27 -14.95
CA MET A 89 4.99 12.43 -16.36
C MET A 89 4.96 13.92 -16.64
N ASP A 90 6.02 14.43 -17.26
CA ASP A 90 5.89 15.69 -18.01
C ASP A 90 4.83 15.45 -19.08
N LEU A 91 3.67 16.08 -18.92
CA LEU A 91 2.65 16.09 -19.96
C LEU A 91 3.24 16.91 -21.11
N PRO A 92 3.42 16.33 -22.32
CA PRO A 92 3.79 17.14 -23.47
C PRO A 92 2.75 18.25 -23.61
N SER A 93 3.22 19.49 -23.74
CA SER A 93 2.40 20.66 -23.96
C SER A 93 1.58 20.44 -25.22
N THR A 94 0.34 19.98 -25.08
CA THR A 94 -0.58 19.77 -26.19
C THR A 94 -1.03 21.13 -26.72
N SER A 95 -0.20 21.74 -27.54
CA SER A 95 -0.63 22.84 -28.43
C SER A 95 0.18 22.92 -29.72
N ASP A 96 1.44 22.48 -29.79
CA ASP A 96 2.24 22.63 -31.02
C ASP A 96 2.56 21.29 -31.74
N GLU A 97 2.73 20.18 -31.01
CA GLU A 97 3.11 18.89 -31.63
C GLU A 97 1.92 18.12 -32.24
N ALA A 98 0.69 18.34 -31.76
CA ALA A 98 -0.49 17.65 -32.27
C ALA A 98 -0.92 18.12 -33.67
N VAL A 99 -0.56 19.35 -34.06
CA VAL A 99 -0.87 19.90 -35.39
C VAL A 99 0.05 19.31 -36.46
N ALA A 100 1.33 19.08 -36.13
CA ALA A 100 2.34 18.58 -37.08
C ALA A 100 2.10 17.13 -37.54
N LEU A 101 1.48 16.29 -36.70
CA LEU A 101 1.15 14.89 -37.02
C LEU A 101 -0.11 14.71 -37.88
N SER A 102 -0.89 15.78 -38.10
CA SER A 102 -2.11 15.74 -38.92
C SER A 102 -1.91 16.16 -40.38
N SER A 103 -0.69 16.59 -40.74
CA SER A 103 -0.34 17.14 -42.05
C SER A 103 0.75 16.35 -42.79
N SER A 104 0.96 15.07 -42.44
CA SER A 104 1.87 14.16 -43.17
C SER A 104 1.12 12.94 -43.72
#